data_AF-A0A817T092-F1
#
_entry.id   AF-A0A817T092-F1
#
_cell.length_a   1.000
_cell.length_b   1.000
_cell.length_c   1.000
_cell.angle_alpha   90.00
_cell.angle_beta   90.00
_cell.angle_gamma   90.00
#
_symmetry.space_group_name_H-M   'P 1'
#
loop_
_entity.id
_entity.type
_entity.pdbx_description
1 polymer ?
#
loop_
_entity_poly.entity_id
_entity_poly.type
_entity_poly.pdbx_seq_one_letter_code
_entity_poly.pdbx_strand_id
1 'polypeptide(L)'
;NIFIDDLFNLEKTESSKASEHENSTYKPSNIPEAKTNKTANVMELLGRLIHSNNELLICIEPLRQQLSLNNDSRQISKCEKCLQRFQTGLINNNYLSIEILFIFVHHLLTKTEENNYNEQINNNENKKTLNSIIEERNKYHLIPAEPKRGHTRVAQAIKHEKKTN
;
A
#
# COMPACT_ATOMS: atom_id res chain seq x y z
N ASN A 1 -15.31 -0.81 4.47
CA ASN A 1 -15.09 -2.02 3.65
C ASN A 1 -14.79 -3.19 4.62
N ILE A 2 -15.80 -3.55 5.43
CA ILE A 2 -15.63 -4.34 6.68
C ILE A 2 -14.95 -5.70 6.44
N PHE A 3 -15.20 -6.31 5.29
CA PHE A 3 -14.64 -7.60 4.93
C PHE A 3 -13.12 -7.59 4.79
N ILE A 4 -12.54 -6.50 4.26
CA ILE A 4 -11.09 -6.33 4.07
C ILE A 4 -10.42 -5.97 5.39
N ASP A 5 -11.07 -5.11 6.17
CA ASP A 5 -10.58 -4.70 7.47
C ASP A 5 -10.48 -5.92 8.40
N ASP A 6 -11.49 -6.79 8.45
CA ASP A 6 -11.39 -8.06 9.18
C ASP A 6 -10.36 -9.02 8.55
N LEU A 7 -10.22 -9.05 7.21
CA LEU A 7 -9.25 -9.91 6.50
C LEU A 7 -7.80 -9.70 6.92
N PHE A 8 -7.43 -8.44 7.17
CA PHE A 8 -6.05 -8.03 7.45
C PHE A 8 -5.82 -7.58 8.90
N ASN A 9 -6.88 -7.24 9.66
CA ASN A 9 -6.82 -6.86 11.07
C ASN A 9 -7.17 -7.99 12.05
N LEU A 10 -7.36 -9.23 11.60
CA LEU A 10 -7.55 -10.39 12.50
C LEU A 10 -6.41 -10.63 13.51
N GLU A 11 -5.25 -9.97 13.36
CA GLU A 11 -4.20 -9.94 14.40
C GLU A 11 -4.28 -8.72 15.34
N LYS A 12 -4.99 -7.64 14.96
CA LYS A 12 -5.11 -6.42 15.79
C LYS A 12 -6.30 -6.45 16.75
N THR A 13 -7.27 -7.35 16.55
CA THR A 13 -8.42 -7.49 17.45
C THR A 13 -8.07 -8.10 18.82
N GLU A 14 -6.85 -8.61 19.01
CA GLU A 14 -6.37 -9.00 20.35
C GLU A 14 -6.18 -7.80 21.29
N SER A 15 -5.96 -6.58 20.78
CA SER A 15 -5.60 -5.43 21.62
C SER A 15 -6.70 -4.38 21.84
N SER A 16 -7.69 -4.25 20.93
CA SER A 16 -8.63 -3.12 20.98
C SER A 16 -10.09 -3.46 21.30
N LYS A 17 -10.44 -4.75 21.46
CA LYS A 17 -11.75 -5.19 21.99
C LYS A 17 -11.66 -5.74 23.42
N ALA A 18 -10.52 -5.59 24.08
CA ALA A 18 -10.27 -6.14 25.42
C ALA A 18 -10.94 -5.36 26.57
N SER A 19 -11.50 -4.17 26.34
CA SER A 19 -12.06 -3.34 27.42
C SER A 19 -13.52 -3.63 27.80
N GLU A 20 -14.24 -4.48 27.07
CA GLU A 20 -15.66 -4.78 27.37
C GLU A 20 -15.89 -6.22 27.89
N HIS A 21 -14.86 -7.07 27.90
CA HIS A 21 -14.99 -8.49 28.23
C HIS A 21 -14.20 -8.97 29.46
N GLU A 22 -13.74 -8.06 30.33
CA GLU A 22 -12.93 -8.41 31.53
C GLU A 22 -13.64 -9.36 32.52
N ASN A 23 -14.95 -9.61 32.38
CA ASN A 23 -15.70 -10.55 33.24
C ASN A 23 -16.11 -11.88 32.56
N SER A 24 -15.59 -12.22 31.39
CA SER A 24 -15.90 -13.50 30.75
C SER A 24 -14.64 -14.36 30.56
N THR A 25 -14.70 -15.61 30.98
CA THR A 25 -13.72 -16.70 30.75
C THR A 25 -13.50 -17.02 29.26
N TYR A 26 -14.07 -16.24 28.35
CA TYR A 26 -14.01 -16.45 26.92
C TYR A 26 -12.71 -15.85 26.37
N LYS A 27 -11.71 -16.72 26.17
CA LYS A 27 -10.54 -16.40 25.37
C LYS A 27 -10.80 -16.87 23.93
N PRO A 28 -10.96 -15.97 22.96
CA PRO A 28 -11.14 -16.32 21.55
C PRO A 28 -10.03 -17.25 21.04
N SER A 29 -8.83 -17.13 21.61
CA SER A 29 -7.66 -17.95 21.28
C SER A 29 -7.78 -19.45 21.64
N ASN A 30 -8.82 -19.89 22.36
CA ASN A 30 -9.05 -21.31 22.62
C ASN A 30 -10.00 -21.98 21.62
N ILE A 31 -10.58 -21.21 20.71
CA ILE A 31 -11.57 -21.69 19.75
C ILE A 31 -10.83 -22.10 18.47
N PRO A 32 -10.95 -23.37 18.03
CA PRO A 32 -10.28 -23.86 16.83
C PRO A 32 -10.54 -23.00 15.60
N GLU A 33 -11.75 -22.48 15.45
CA GLU A 33 -12.18 -21.61 14.35
C GLU A 33 -11.39 -20.29 14.33
N ALA A 34 -11.04 -19.74 15.50
CA ALA A 34 -10.26 -18.51 15.63
C ALA A 34 -8.76 -18.72 15.32
N LYS A 35 -8.26 -19.95 15.40
CA LYS A 35 -6.86 -20.29 15.07
C LYS A 35 -6.63 -20.52 13.58
N THR A 36 -7.67 -20.91 12.84
CA THR A 36 -7.51 -21.29 11.42
C THR A 36 -7.76 -20.10 10.50
N ASN A 37 -6.69 -19.53 9.93
CA ASN A 37 -6.82 -18.58 8.83
C ASN A 37 -7.08 -19.35 7.51
N LYS A 38 -8.34 -19.38 7.07
CA LYS A 38 -8.78 -20.05 5.84
C LYS A 38 -8.87 -19.09 4.64
N THR A 39 -8.49 -17.83 4.80
CA THR A 39 -8.66 -16.77 3.79
C THR A 39 -8.04 -17.14 2.45
N ALA A 40 -6.83 -17.69 2.46
CA ALA A 40 -6.14 -18.15 1.26
C ALA A 40 -6.97 -19.17 0.46
N ASN A 41 -7.63 -20.11 1.15
CA ASN A 41 -8.47 -21.12 0.51
C ASN A 41 -9.78 -20.53 -0.01
N VAL A 42 -10.35 -19.56 0.71
CA VAL A 42 -11.54 -18.82 0.26
C VAL A 42 -11.25 -18.06 -1.03
N MET A 43 -10.09 -17.39 -1.13
CA MET A 43 -9.69 -16.69 -2.35
C MET A 43 -9.53 -17.65 -3.54
N GLU A 44 -8.95 -18.83 -3.33
CA GLU A 44 -8.86 -19.86 -4.37
C GLU A 44 -10.25 -20.34 -4.81
N LEU A 45 -11.16 -20.56 -3.87
CA LEU A 45 -12.54 -20.97 -4.17
C LEU A 45 -13.31 -19.88 -4.93
N LEU A 46 -13.16 -18.61 -4.52
CA LEU A 46 -13.76 -17.48 -5.24
C LEU A 46 -13.26 -17.44 -6.68
N GLY A 47 -11.95 -17.57 -6.92
CA GLY A 47 -11.40 -17.62 -8.27
C GLY A 47 -12.02 -18.73 -9.15
N ARG A 48 -12.34 -19.90 -8.57
CA ARG A 48 -12.97 -21.01 -9.31
C ARG A 48 -14.45 -20.81 -9.62
N LEU A 49 -15.15 -20.01 -8.83
CA LEU A 49 -16.62 -19.88 -8.87
C LEU A 49 -17.09 -18.57 -9.51
N ILE A 50 -16.20 -17.73 -10.01
CA ILE A 50 -16.58 -16.49 -10.69
C ILE A 50 -17.11 -16.81 -12.09
N HIS A 51 -18.18 -16.11 -12.48
CA HIS A 51 -18.85 -16.29 -13.77
C HIS A 51 -18.81 -15.03 -14.64
N SER A 52 -18.57 -13.85 -14.04
CA SER A 52 -18.67 -12.58 -14.74
C SER A 52 -17.48 -11.64 -14.49
N ASN A 53 -17.25 -10.72 -15.43
CA ASN A 53 -16.21 -9.69 -15.28
C ASN A 53 -16.44 -8.78 -14.06
N ASN A 54 -17.70 -8.47 -13.77
CA ASN A 54 -18.06 -7.61 -12.65
C ASN A 54 -17.66 -8.24 -11.32
N GLU A 55 -17.86 -9.55 -11.18
CA GLU A 55 -17.43 -10.31 -10.00
C GLU A 55 -15.91 -10.34 -9.85
N LEU A 56 -15.14 -10.46 -10.95
CA LEU A 56 -13.68 -10.34 -10.94
C LEU A 56 -13.23 -9.01 -10.33
N LEU A 57 -13.85 -7.91 -10.80
CA LEU A 57 -13.53 -6.58 -10.31
C LEU A 57 -13.92 -6.39 -8.85
N ILE A 58 -15.09 -6.87 -8.44
CA ILE A 58 -15.55 -6.81 -7.04
C ILE A 58 -14.58 -7.53 -6.10
N CYS A 59 -14.01 -8.67 -6.53
CA CYS A 59 -13.06 -9.43 -5.70
C CYS A 59 -11.68 -8.77 -5.63
N ILE A 60 -11.20 -8.19 -6.73
CA ILE A 60 -9.83 -7.68 -6.84
C ILE A 60 -9.68 -6.22 -6.39
N GLU A 61 -10.68 -5.38 -6.61
CA GLU A 61 -10.65 -3.95 -6.26
C GLU A 61 -10.32 -3.70 -4.77
N PRO A 62 -10.93 -4.43 -3.81
CA PRO A 62 -10.48 -4.53 -2.42
C PRO A 62 -8.97 -4.65 -2.19
N LEU A 63 -8.35 -5.64 -2.84
CA LEU A 63 -6.93 -5.96 -2.68
C LEU A 63 -6.05 -4.89 -3.32
N ARG A 64 -6.50 -4.33 -4.44
CA ARG A 64 -5.84 -3.20 -5.11
C ARG A 64 -5.78 -1.97 -4.21
N GLN A 65 -6.90 -1.58 -3.61
CA GLN A 65 -6.97 -0.46 -2.67
C GLN A 65 -6.04 -0.70 -1.47
N GLN A 66 -6.07 -1.92 -0.93
CA GLN A 66 -5.24 -2.30 0.20
C GLN A 66 -3.74 -2.23 -0.14
N LEU A 67 -3.34 -2.63 -1.34
CA LEU A 67 -1.95 -2.49 -1.81
C LEU A 67 -1.55 -1.03 -2.08
N SER A 68 -2.46 -0.19 -2.56
CA SER A 68 -2.16 1.23 -2.81
C SER A 68 -1.98 2.06 -1.53
N LEU A 69 -2.65 1.66 -0.44
CA LEU A 69 -2.66 2.42 0.82
C LEU A 69 -1.65 1.91 1.85
N ASN A 70 -1.22 0.64 1.75
CA ASN A 70 -0.36 0.03 2.76
C ASN A 70 1.12 0.10 2.40
N ASN A 71 1.92 0.53 3.39
CA ASN A 71 3.38 0.50 3.34
C ASN A 71 3.99 -0.63 4.19
N ASP A 72 3.16 -1.43 4.87
CA ASP A 72 3.62 -2.56 5.69
C ASP A 72 3.90 -3.79 4.82
N SER A 73 5.18 -4.18 4.74
CA SER A 73 5.64 -5.36 4.02
C SER A 73 4.90 -6.64 4.42
N ARG A 74 4.53 -6.79 5.70
CA ARG A 74 3.80 -7.99 6.16
C ARG A 74 2.40 -8.07 5.58
N GLN A 75 1.71 -6.93 5.48
CA GLN A 75 0.37 -6.85 4.90
C GLN A 75 0.43 -7.01 3.38
N ILE A 76 1.44 -6.44 2.73
CA ILE A 76 1.69 -6.63 1.29
C ILE A 76 1.87 -8.12 0.98
N SER A 77 2.73 -8.84 1.71
CA SER A 77 2.91 -10.28 1.51
C SER A 77 1.65 -11.11 1.76
N LYS A 78 0.73 -10.66 2.63
CA LYS A 78 -0.58 -11.31 2.81
C LYS A 78 -1.48 -11.06 1.59
N CYS A 79 -1.54 -9.83 1.07
CA CYS A 79 -2.24 -9.51 -0.17
C CYS A 79 -1.71 -10.34 -1.36
N GLU A 80 -0.40 -10.41 -1.53
CA GLU A 80 0.24 -11.20 -2.59
C GLU A 80 -0.16 -12.68 -2.53
N LYS A 81 -0.14 -13.29 -1.35
CA LYS A 81 -0.60 -14.68 -1.15
C LYS A 81 -2.07 -14.87 -1.52
N CYS A 82 -2.92 -13.91 -1.18
CA CYS A 82 -4.34 -13.93 -1.55
C CYS A 82 -4.52 -13.86 -3.07
N LEU A 83 -3.78 -12.97 -3.74
CA LEU A 83 -3.79 -12.84 -5.20
C LEU A 83 -3.28 -14.11 -5.90
N GLN A 84 -2.20 -14.72 -5.42
CA GLN A 84 -1.68 -15.98 -5.96
C GLN A 84 -2.69 -17.12 -5.86
N ARG A 85 -3.41 -17.20 -4.74
CA ARG A 85 -4.47 -18.19 -4.54
C ARG A 85 -5.67 -17.94 -5.42
N PHE A 86 -6.08 -16.67 -5.55
CA PHE A 86 -7.14 -16.27 -6.46
C PHE A 86 -6.80 -16.60 -7.92
N GLN A 87 -5.57 -16.31 -8.36
CA GLN A 87 -5.06 -16.68 -9.68
C GLN A 87 -5.10 -18.21 -9.89
N THR A 88 -4.67 -18.98 -8.89
CA THR A 88 -4.76 -20.45 -8.93
C THR A 88 -6.21 -20.91 -9.10
N GLY A 89 -7.15 -20.23 -8.45
CA GLY A 89 -8.58 -20.47 -8.63
C GLY A 89 -9.06 -20.16 -10.05
N LEU A 90 -8.67 -19.00 -10.60
CA LEU A 90 -9.03 -18.57 -11.95
C LEU A 90 -8.49 -19.48 -13.05
N ILE A 91 -7.26 -19.98 -12.91
CA ILE A 91 -6.68 -20.92 -13.89
C ILE A 91 -7.51 -22.21 -13.97
N ASN A 92 -8.11 -22.62 -12.86
CA ASN A 92 -8.97 -23.80 -12.78
C ASN A 92 -10.46 -23.49 -12.99
N ASN A 93 -10.80 -22.28 -13.43
CA ASN A 93 -12.17 -21.84 -13.64
C ASN A 93 -12.63 -22.26 -15.04
N ASN A 94 -13.71 -23.03 -15.10
CA ASN A 94 -14.31 -23.52 -16.35
C ASN A 94 -15.51 -22.69 -16.82
N TYR A 95 -15.91 -21.67 -16.05
CA TYR A 95 -17.09 -20.85 -16.28
C TYR A 95 -16.77 -19.53 -16.98
N LEU A 96 -15.52 -19.05 -16.88
CA LEU A 96 -15.07 -17.83 -17.54
C LEU A 96 -14.54 -18.12 -18.94
N SER A 97 -15.00 -17.34 -19.92
CA SER A 97 -14.41 -17.33 -21.25
C SER A 97 -13.10 -16.54 -21.25
N ILE A 98 -12.21 -16.87 -22.20
CA ILE A 98 -10.91 -16.21 -22.28
C ILE A 98 -11.03 -14.73 -22.68
N GLU A 99 -12.06 -14.39 -23.45
CA GLU A 99 -12.38 -13.02 -23.85
C GLU A 99 -12.69 -12.16 -22.62
N ILE A 100 -13.45 -12.70 -21.65
CA ILE A 100 -13.76 -12.00 -20.40
C ILE A 100 -12.48 -11.73 -19.60
N LEU A 101 -11.56 -12.71 -19.55
CA LEU A 101 -10.26 -12.54 -18.89
C LEU A 101 -9.40 -11.46 -19.59
N PHE A 102 -9.41 -11.39 -20.92
CA PHE A 102 -8.70 -10.34 -21.65
C PHE A 102 -9.29 -8.96 -21.39
N ILE A 103 -10.62 -8.82 -21.38
CA ILE A 103 -11.29 -7.57 -21.03
C ILE A 103 -10.90 -7.15 -19.61
N PHE A 104 -10.88 -8.10 -18.67
CA PHE A 104 -10.48 -7.86 -17.30
C PHE A 104 -9.02 -7.37 -17.20
N VAL A 105 -8.08 -8.04 -17.86
CA VAL A 105 -6.66 -7.63 -17.88
C VAL A 105 -6.49 -6.25 -18.50
N HIS A 106 -7.15 -5.98 -19.62
CA HIS A 106 -7.12 -4.66 -20.25
C HIS A 106 -7.62 -3.56 -19.30
N HIS A 107 -8.71 -3.82 -18.58
CA HIS A 107 -9.27 -2.90 -17.59
C HIS A 107 -8.32 -2.63 -16.42
N LEU A 108 -7.59 -3.65 -15.95
CA LEU A 108 -6.58 -3.49 -14.91
C LEU A 108 -5.41 -2.62 -15.38
N LEU A 109 -4.93 -2.83 -16.60
CA LEU A 109 -3.81 -2.07 -17.14
C LEU A 109 -4.18 -0.59 -17.33
N THR A 110 -5.32 -0.30 -17.97
CA THR A 110 -5.80 1.08 -18.18
C THR A 110 -6.03 1.84 -16.88
N LYS A 111 -6.68 1.21 -15.88
CA LYS A 111 -6.84 1.83 -14.55
C LYS A 111 -5.52 2.12 -13.84
N THR A 112 -4.47 1.36 -14.11
CA THR A 112 -3.15 1.56 -13.49
C THR A 112 -2.48 2.82 -14.07
N GLU A 113 -2.64 3.05 -15.36
CA GLU A 113 -2.11 4.25 -16.04
C GLU A 113 -2.79 5.54 -15.54
N GLU A 114 -4.11 5.53 -15.35
CA GLU A 114 -4.86 6.66 -14.82
C GLU A 114 -4.41 7.06 -13.40
N ASN A 115 -4.18 6.07 -12.53
CA ASN A 115 -3.71 6.31 -11.17
C ASN A 115 -2.29 6.90 -11.15
N ASN A 116 -1.39 6.37 -11.98
CA ASN A 116 -0.02 6.87 -12.08
C ASN A 116 0.04 8.31 -12.61
N TYR A 117 -0.84 8.67 -13.54
CA TYR A 117 -0.91 10.03 -14.06
C TYR A 117 -1.39 11.03 -12.99
N ASN A 118 -2.41 10.68 -12.21
CA ASN A 118 -2.95 11.54 -11.16
C ASN A 118 -1.98 11.71 -9.98
N GLU A 119 -1.23 10.67 -9.60
CA GLU A 119 -0.19 10.79 -8.56
C GLU A 119 0.96 11.72 -8.96
N GLN A 120 1.33 11.74 -10.25
CA GLN A 120 2.36 12.66 -10.75
C GLN A 120 1.90 14.12 -10.71
N ILE A 121 0.62 14.39 -10.99
CA ILE A 121 0.03 15.73 -10.91
C ILE A 121 0.03 16.23 -9.46
N ASN A 122 -0.51 15.43 -8.52
CA ASN A 122 -0.58 15.80 -7.11
C ASN A 122 0.81 16.04 -6.48
N ASN A 123 1.79 15.23 -6.83
CA ASN A 123 3.16 15.42 -6.36
C ASN A 123 3.82 16.69 -6.91
N ASN A 124 3.46 17.12 -8.12
CA ASN A 124 3.94 18.38 -8.69
C ASN A 124 3.27 19.60 -8.05
N GLU A 125 1.98 19.51 -7.70
CA GLU A 125 1.26 20.58 -7.01
C GLU A 125 1.75 20.77 -5.56
N ASN A 126 2.00 19.68 -4.84
CA ASN A 126 2.58 19.72 -3.49
C ASN A 126 4.01 20.29 -3.46
N LYS A 127 4.81 20.04 -4.51
CA LYS A 127 6.14 20.66 -4.64
C LYS A 127 6.06 22.15 -4.94
N LYS A 128 5.10 22.58 -5.77
CA LYS A 128 4.88 24.00 -6.09
C LYS A 128 4.43 24.80 -4.86
N THR A 129 3.50 24.26 -4.08
CA THR A 129 3.02 24.90 -2.83
C THR A 129 4.09 24.97 -1.75
N LEU A 130 4.92 23.93 -1.60
CA LEU A 130 6.04 23.95 -0.66
C LEU A 130 7.11 24.98 -1.06
N ASN A 131 7.40 25.10 -2.35
CA ASN A 131 8.33 26.11 -2.86
C ASN A 131 7.80 27.54 -2.65
N SER A 132 6.50 27.79 -2.86
CA SER A 132 5.92 29.13 -2.61
C SER A 132 5.94 29.49 -1.12
N ILE A 133 5.71 28.54 -0.22
CA ILE A 133 5.82 28.76 1.24
C ILE A 133 7.26 29.07 1.65
N ILE A 134 8.26 28.40 1.04
CA ILE A 134 9.68 28.68 1.27
C ILE A 134 10.05 30.08 0.75
N GLU A 135 9.57 30.47 -0.42
CA GLU A 135 9.80 31.79 -0.99
C GLU A 135 9.18 32.91 -0.15
N GLU A 136 7.94 32.74 0.31
CA GLU A 136 7.31 33.68 1.24
C GLU A 136 8.07 33.77 2.56
N ARG A 137 8.49 32.62 3.13
CA ARG A 137 9.31 32.60 4.33
C ARG A 137 10.61 33.39 4.14
N ASN A 138 11.29 33.23 3.00
CA ASN A 138 12.56 33.90 2.71
C ASN A 138 12.42 35.40 2.45
N LYS A 139 11.20 35.90 2.17
CA LYS A 139 10.93 37.32 1.96
C LYS A 139 10.99 38.16 3.24
N TYR A 140 10.76 37.53 4.40
CA TYR A 140 10.62 38.22 5.69
C TYR A 140 11.73 37.92 6.71
N HIS A 141 12.71 37.08 6.39
CA HIS A 141 13.82 36.79 7.30
C HIS A 141 15.00 37.75 7.10
N LEU A 142 15.32 38.54 8.13
CA LEU A 142 16.56 39.33 8.26
C LEU A 142 17.80 38.47 8.54
N ILE A 143 17.64 37.15 8.64
CA ILE A 143 18.71 36.20 8.95
C ILE A 143 18.97 35.36 7.69
N PRO A 144 20.20 35.33 7.17
CA PRO A 144 20.54 34.55 5.99
C PRO A 144 20.32 33.05 6.25
N ALA A 145 19.93 32.32 5.20
CA ALA A 145 19.74 30.88 5.27
C ALA A 145 21.01 30.19 5.80
N GLU A 146 20.86 29.27 6.76
CA GLU A 146 22.00 28.54 7.30
C GLU A 146 22.73 27.77 6.20
N PRO A 147 24.06 27.84 6.14
CA PRO A 147 24.82 27.15 5.12
C PRO A 147 24.61 25.64 5.24
N LYS A 148 24.31 25.00 4.11
CA LYS A 148 24.15 23.54 4.03
C LYS A 148 25.37 22.86 4.65
N ARG A 149 25.16 22.13 5.74
CA ARG A 149 26.21 21.33 6.39
C ARG A 149 26.60 20.18 5.46
N GLY A 150 27.58 20.44 4.60
CA GLY A 150 28.15 19.47 3.67
C GLY A 150 29.57 19.88 3.31
N HIS A 151 30.55 19.27 3.99
CA HIS A 151 31.96 19.03 3.65
C HIS A 151 32.72 19.97 2.67
N THR A 152 32.44 21.27 2.63
CA THR A 152 33.15 22.23 1.76
C THR A 152 34.19 23.08 2.51
N ARG A 153 34.33 22.89 3.84
CA ARG A 153 35.34 23.62 4.63
C ARG A 153 36.75 23.01 4.57
N VAL A 154 36.91 21.77 4.08
CA VAL A 154 38.24 21.14 4.00
C VAL A 154 39.00 21.56 2.73
N ALA A 155 38.31 22.00 1.67
CA ALA A 155 38.96 22.34 0.39
C ALA A 155 39.58 23.75 0.35
N GLN A 156 39.17 24.67 1.24
CA GLN A 156 39.70 26.05 1.23
C GLN A 156 40.93 26.23 2.12
N ALA A 157 41.15 25.36 3.12
CA ALA A 157 42.35 25.42 3.96
C ALA A 157 43.62 24.91 3.24
N ILE A 158 43.48 24.00 2.27
CA ILE A 158 44.63 23.35 1.61
C ILE A 158 45.22 24.21 0.47
N LYS A 159 44.49 25.22 -0.02
CA LYS A 159 44.99 26.09 -1.12
C LYS A 159 45.93 27.21 -0.66
N HIS A 160 46.02 27.50 0.64
CA HIS A 160 46.89 28.57 1.14
C HIS A 160 48.30 28.12 1.53
N GLU A 161 48.58 26.82 1.65
CA GLU A 161 49.90 26.33 2.07
C GLU A 161 50.89 26.03 0.93
N LYS A 162 50.48 26.09 -0.35
CA LYS A 162 51.35 25.73 -1.49
C LYS A 162 51.96 26.92 -2.25
N LYS A 163 52.00 28.12 -1.66
CA LYS A 163 52.65 29.30 -2.27
C LYS A 163 53.57 30.04 -1.28
N THR A 164 54.39 29.32 -0.55
CA THR A 164 55.62 29.88 0.04
C THR A 164 56.65 28.76 0.16
N ASN A 165 57.51 28.66 -0.85
CA ASN A 165 58.92 28.30 -0.77
C ASN A 165 59.56 28.66 -2.11
#